data_AF-A0A8H3GM23-F1
#
_entry.id   AF-A0A8H3GM23-F1
#
_cell.length_a   1.000
_cell.length_b   1.000
_cell.length_c   1.000
_cell.angle_alpha   90.00
_cell.angle_beta   90.00
_cell.angle_gamma   90.00
#
_symmetry.space_group_name_H-M   'P 1'
#
loop_
_entity.id
_entity.type
_entity.pdbx_description
1 polymer ?
#
loop_
_entity_poly.entity_id
_entity_poly.type
_entity_poly.pdbx_seq_one_letter_code
_entity_poly.pdbx_strand_id
1 'polypeptide(L)'
;MGISYYDEIEIEDMSWDADKRVFHYPCPCGDRFEISRGQLANYEDVATCPSCSLIIRVVYDPLDFEEEEEEEEEESANEEEENKLQDALENLTLNEPTIVSLPARTD
;
A
#
# COMPACT_ATOMS: atom_id res chain seq x y z
N MET A 1 16.91 -0.11 26.03
CA MET A 1 15.69 -0.78 26.53
C MET A 1 15.23 -1.66 25.40
N GLY A 2 15.36 -2.98 25.55
CA GLY A 2 15.04 -3.92 24.50
C GLY A 2 13.54 -3.97 24.25
N ILE A 3 13.17 -4.20 23.00
CA ILE A 3 11.81 -4.58 22.60
C ILE A 3 11.51 -5.93 23.26
N SER A 4 10.43 -6.00 24.03
CA SER A 4 10.01 -7.24 24.72
C SER A 4 8.91 -7.89 23.91
N TYR A 5 9.23 -8.99 23.24
CA TYR A 5 8.25 -9.81 22.54
C TYR A 5 7.46 -10.65 23.55
N TYR A 6 6.17 -10.81 23.30
CA TYR A 6 5.30 -11.66 24.11
C TYR A 6 5.53 -13.13 23.79
N ASP A 7 5.67 -13.45 22.50
CA ASP A 7 5.90 -14.81 22.00
C ASP A 7 6.57 -14.79 20.62
N GLU A 8 7.08 -15.95 20.18
CA GLU A 8 7.57 -16.20 18.83
C GLU A 8 6.66 -17.24 18.15
N ILE A 9 6.01 -16.85 17.07
CA ILE A 9 4.99 -17.66 16.37
C ILE A 9 5.43 -17.88 14.92
N GLU A 10 5.30 -19.10 14.42
CA GLU A 10 5.57 -19.41 13.02
C GLU A 10 4.44 -18.87 12.13
N ILE A 11 4.79 -18.35 10.95
CA ILE A 11 3.80 -17.80 10.00
C ILE A 11 2.74 -18.83 9.58
N GLU A 12 3.10 -20.12 9.59
CA GLU A 12 2.22 -21.26 9.28
C GLU A 12 1.08 -21.43 10.31
N ASP A 13 1.28 -20.98 11.55
CA ASP A 13 0.27 -21.01 12.61
C ASP A 13 -0.68 -19.81 12.56
N MET A 14 -0.38 -18.81 11.73
CA MET A 14 -1.24 -17.64 11.54
C MET A 14 -2.35 -17.92 10.51
N SER A 15 -3.48 -17.24 10.67
CA SER A 15 -4.59 -17.30 9.72
C SER A 15 -4.47 -16.18 8.69
N TRP A 16 -4.35 -16.54 7.41
CA TRP A 16 -4.36 -15.57 6.31
C TRP A 16 -5.77 -15.05 6.03
N ASP A 17 -5.91 -13.72 5.95
CA ASP A 17 -7.12 -13.04 5.51
C ASP A 17 -6.87 -12.42 4.12
N ALA A 18 -7.46 -13.02 3.10
CA ALA A 18 -7.29 -12.61 1.71
C ALA A 18 -7.96 -11.26 1.39
N ASP A 19 -8.99 -10.85 2.15
CA ASP A 19 -9.71 -9.60 1.90
C ASP A 19 -8.87 -8.40 2.34
N LYS A 20 -8.13 -8.56 3.44
CA LYS A 20 -7.25 -7.51 4.00
C LYS A 20 -5.79 -7.67 3.63
N ARG A 21 -5.40 -8.82 3.07
CA ARG A 21 -4.00 -9.22 2.83
C ARG A 21 -3.13 -9.17 4.10
N VAL A 22 -3.66 -9.64 5.22
CA VAL A 22 -2.93 -9.68 6.50
C VAL A 22 -3.07 -11.03 7.20
N PHE A 23 -2.02 -11.41 7.91
CA PHE A 23 -1.99 -12.58 8.78
C PHE A 23 -2.50 -12.20 10.18
N HIS A 24 -3.37 -13.06 10.72
CA HIS A 24 -3.99 -12.86 12.03
C HIS A 24 -3.67 -14.00 12.99
N TYR A 25 -3.39 -13.67 14.24
CA TYR A 25 -3.20 -14.65 15.32
C TYR A 25 -4.00 -14.25 16.58
N PRO A 26 -4.67 -15.19 17.28
CA PRO A 26 -5.47 -14.85 18.45
C PRO A 26 -4.62 -14.28 19.60
N CYS A 27 -5.01 -13.10 20.10
CA CYS A 27 -4.35 -12.45 21.22
C CYS A 27 -5.04 -12.80 22.55
N PRO A 28 -4.29 -13.02 23.65
CA PRO A 28 -4.88 -13.31 24.97
C PRO A 28 -5.75 -12.19 25.55
N CYS A 29 -5.74 -10.98 24.97
CA CYS A 29 -6.63 -9.88 25.36
C CYS A 29 -8.06 -10.03 24.81
N GLY A 30 -8.29 -10.97 23.89
CA GLY A 30 -9.58 -11.17 23.21
C GLY A 30 -9.66 -10.60 21.79
N ASP A 31 -8.61 -9.91 21.34
CA ASP A 31 -8.47 -9.40 19.97
C ASP A 31 -7.48 -10.25 19.17
N ARG A 32 -6.93 -9.72 18.06
CA ARG A 32 -5.99 -10.43 17.19
C ARG A 32 -4.72 -9.60 16.98
N PHE A 33 -3.60 -10.29 16.82
CA PHE A 33 -2.40 -9.71 16.23
C PHE A 33 -2.59 -9.66 14.72
N GLU A 34 -2.12 -8.58 14.09
CA GLU A 34 -2.20 -8.38 12.64
C GLU A 34 -0.81 -8.02 12.11
N ILE A 35 -0.44 -8.59 10.96
CA ILE A 35 0.77 -8.25 10.20
C ILE A 35 0.48 -8.39 8.71
N SER A 36 0.89 -7.40 7.93
CA SER A 36 0.64 -7.41 6.48
C SER A 36 1.73 -8.18 5.72
N ARG A 37 1.39 -8.64 4.51
CA ARG A 37 2.36 -9.34 3.67
C ARG A 37 3.50 -8.42 3.20
N GLY A 38 3.19 -7.17 2.86
CA GLY A 38 4.20 -6.16 2.52
C GLY A 38 5.16 -5.86 3.67
N GLN A 39 4.73 -5.94 4.92
CA GLN A 39 5.65 -5.81 6.07
C GLN A 39 6.64 -6.97 6.13
N LEU A 40 6.19 -8.21 5.91
CA LEU A 40 7.06 -9.38 5.86
C LEU A 40 8.04 -9.30 4.68
N ALA A 41 7.62 -8.76 3.54
CA ALA A 41 8.51 -8.51 2.40
C ALA A 41 9.63 -7.50 2.77
N ASN A 42 9.27 -6.43 3.48
CA ASN A 42 10.21 -5.41 3.99
C ASN A 42 11.08 -5.87 5.19
N TYR A 43 11.19 -7.17 5.44
CA TYR A 43 11.91 -7.75 6.57
C TYR A 43 11.37 -7.35 7.96
N GLU A 44 10.11 -6.91 8.07
CA GLU A 44 9.46 -6.58 9.34
C GLU A 44 8.77 -7.83 9.93
N ASP A 45 9.28 -8.33 11.06
CA ASP A 45 8.84 -9.58 11.71
C ASP A 45 7.97 -9.34 12.96
N VAL A 46 7.37 -8.14 13.10
CA VAL A 46 6.68 -7.73 14.33
C VAL A 46 5.18 -7.57 14.11
N ALA A 47 4.40 -8.53 14.59
CA ALA A 47 2.94 -8.42 14.57
C ALA A 47 2.44 -7.68 15.81
N THR A 48 1.55 -6.70 15.60
CA THR A 48 1.02 -5.83 16.66
C THR A 48 -0.45 -6.12 16.92
N CYS A 49 -0.88 -6.03 18.18
CA CYS A 49 -2.31 -6.09 18.52
C CYS A 49 -2.86 -4.68 18.79
N PRO A 50 -3.94 -4.24 18.11
CA PRO A 50 -4.49 -2.89 18.26
C PRO A 50 -5.13 -2.66 19.64
N SER A 51 -5.57 -3.73 20.33
CA SER A 51 -6.26 -3.61 21.62
C SER A 51 -5.32 -3.55 22.84
N CYS A 52 -4.16 -4.22 22.82
CA CYS A 52 -3.35 -4.41 24.04
C CYS A 52 -1.90 -3.97 23.93
N SER A 53 -1.48 -3.38 22.79
CA SER A 53 -0.09 -2.96 22.52
C SER A 53 0.98 -4.06 22.69
N LEU A 54 0.54 -5.32 22.81
CA LEU A 54 1.44 -6.46 22.81
C LEU A 54 1.96 -6.63 21.38
N ILE A 55 3.16 -7.20 21.31
CA ILE A 55 3.82 -7.56 20.07
C ILE A 55 4.32 -8.98 20.17
N ILE A 56 4.24 -9.71 19.06
CA ILE A 56 4.83 -11.04 18.88
C ILE A 56 5.82 -10.98 17.74
N ARG A 57 6.79 -11.88 17.77
CA ARG A 57 7.74 -12.05 16.68
C ARG A 57 7.26 -13.15 15.76
N VAL A 58 7.25 -12.89 14.47
CA VAL A 58 6.81 -13.82 13.44
C VAL A 58 8.03 -14.49 12.82
N VAL A 59 8.07 -15.82 12.86
CA VAL A 59 9.13 -16.61 12.23
C VAL A 59 8.65 -17.00 10.83
N TYR A 60 9.35 -16.54 9.80
CA TYR A 60 9.05 -16.80 8.39
C TYR A 60 10.33 -16.91 7.56
N ASP A 61 10.22 -17.46 6.35
CA ASP A 61 11.27 -17.42 5.34
C ASP A 61 11.08 -16.18 4.45
N PRO A 62 12.03 -15.23 4.40
CA PRO A 62 11.92 -14.04 3.55
C PRO A 62 11.70 -14.35 2.08
N LEU A 63 12.25 -15.48 1.58
CA LEU A 63 12.12 -15.87 0.19
C LEU A 63 10.65 -16.10 -0.24
N ASP A 64 9.75 -16.41 0.70
CA ASP A 64 8.32 -16.61 0.42
C ASP A 64 7.57 -15.27 0.19
N PHE A 65 8.21 -14.14 0.51
CA PHE A 65 7.61 -12.81 0.52
C PHE A 65 8.36 -11.78 -0.35
N GLU A 66 9.59 -12.08 -0.78
CA GLU A 66 10.41 -11.21 -1.67
C GLU A 66 9.80 -10.97 -3.06
N GLU A 67 8.91 -11.84 -3.56
CA GLU A 67 8.33 -11.71 -4.91
C GLU A 67 7.30 -10.57 -5.07
N GLU A 68 6.77 -9.99 -3.97
CA GLU A 68 5.72 -8.96 -4.06
C GLU A 68 6.24 -7.51 -4.15
N GLU A 69 7.52 -7.27 -3.85
CA GLU A 69 8.12 -5.93 -3.98
C GLU A 69 8.10 -5.41 -5.43
N GLU A 70 8.15 -6.32 -6.42
CA GLU A 70 8.10 -5.94 -7.84
C GLU A 70 6.74 -5.34 -8.23
N GLU A 71 5.63 -5.70 -7.56
CA GLU A 71 4.29 -5.20 -7.92
C GLU A 71 3.98 -3.81 -7.30
N GLU A 72 4.47 -3.51 -6.08
CA GLU A 72 4.23 -2.21 -5.41
C GLU A 72 5.09 -1.07 -6.02
N GLU A 73 6.30 -1.37 -6.50
CA GLU A 73 7.11 -0.40 -7.27
C GLU A 73 6.44 -0.04 -8.61
N GLU A 74 5.75 -0.98 -9.26
CA GLU A 74 5.01 -0.73 -10.49
C GLU A 74 3.74 0.11 -10.27
N GLU A 75 3.02 -0.07 -9.16
CA GLU A 75 1.82 0.73 -8.85
C GLU A 75 2.16 2.20 -8.57
N SER A 76 3.19 2.45 -7.75
CA SER A 76 3.66 3.82 -7.45
C SER A 76 4.27 4.53 -8.67
N ALA A 77 4.91 3.79 -9.58
CA ALA A 77 5.41 4.34 -10.85
C ALA A 77 4.27 4.68 -11.84
N ASN A 78 3.22 3.87 -11.90
CA ASN A 78 2.07 4.11 -12.78
C ASN A 78 1.25 5.34 -12.34
N GLU A 79 1.02 5.53 -11.03
CA GLU A 79 0.31 6.70 -10.52
C GLU A 79 1.04 8.02 -10.83
N GLU A 80 2.38 8.04 -10.77
CA GLU A 80 3.15 9.23 -11.15
C GLU A 80 3.05 9.57 -12.65
N GLU A 81 2.96 8.56 -13.52
CA GLU A 81 2.84 8.75 -14.96
C GLU A 81 1.45 9.28 -15.35
N GLU A 82 0.38 8.75 -14.75
CA GLU A 82 -0.99 9.23 -14.96
C GLU A 82 -1.18 10.69 -14.53
N ASN A 83 -0.61 11.08 -13.37
CA ASN A 83 -0.68 12.46 -12.89
C ASN A 83 0.06 13.44 -13.82
N LYS A 84 1.24 13.06 -14.36
CA LYS A 84 2.00 13.89 -15.32
C LYS A 84 1.27 14.07 -16.65
N LEU A 85 0.53 13.06 -17.10
CA LEU A 85 -0.28 13.11 -18.32
C LEU A 85 -1.48 14.04 -18.17
N GLN A 86 -2.13 14.02 -17.00
CA GLN A 86 -3.26 14.89 -16.67
C GLN A 86 -2.85 16.38 -16.66
N ASP A 87 -1.73 16.71 -16.01
CA ASP A 87 -1.19 18.09 -15.94
C ASP A 87 -0.75 18.63 -17.32
N ALA A 88 -0.26 17.76 -18.22
CA ALA A 88 0.13 18.14 -19.56
C ALA A 88 -1.08 18.47 -20.45
N LEU A 89 -2.19 17.74 -20.28
CA LEU A 89 -3.41 17.93 -21.06
C LEU A 89 -4.15 19.23 -20.70
N GLU A 90 -4.17 19.59 -19.43
CA GLU A 90 -4.80 20.85 -18.98
C GLU A 90 -4.05 22.09 -19.53
N ASN A 91 -2.72 22.02 -19.63
CA ASN A 91 -1.91 23.11 -20.19
C ASN A 91 -2.08 23.31 -21.72
N LEU A 92 -2.61 22.32 -22.45
CA LEU A 92 -2.87 22.38 -23.90
C LEU A 92 -4.28 22.86 -24.25
N THR A 93 -5.19 22.99 -23.29
CA THR A 93 -6.59 23.39 -23.54
C THR A 93 -6.85 24.90 -23.38
N LEU A 94 -5.85 25.68 -22.96
CA LEU A 94 -5.97 27.13 -22.75
C LEU A 94 -5.57 28.01 -23.95
N ASN A 95 -5.28 27.41 -25.11
CA ASN A 95 -4.90 28.15 -26.33
C ASN A 95 -5.73 27.72 -27.55
N GLU A 96 -7.05 27.66 -27.43
CA GLU A 96 -7.92 27.96 -28.59
C GLU A 96 -8.03 29.50 -28.72
N PRO A 97 -7.24 30.16 -29.60
CA PRO A 97 -7.61 31.48 -30.07
C PRO A 97 -8.90 31.30 -30.86
N THR A 98 -10.00 31.80 -30.31
CA THR A 98 -11.27 31.93 -31.03
C THR A 98 -11.03 32.71 -32.32
N ILE A 99 -10.93 31.97 -33.43
CA ILE A 99 -10.78 32.53 -34.78
C ILE A 99 -12.10 33.23 -35.17
N VAL A 100 -12.01 34.56 -35.17
CA VAL A 100 -12.57 35.51 -36.15
C VAL A 100 -14.09 35.43 -36.40
N SER A 101 -14.86 36.24 -35.67
CA SER A 101 -16.09 36.81 -36.23
C SER A 101 -15.73 37.94 -37.19
N LEU A 102 -15.87 37.70 -38.50
CA LEU A 102 -15.82 38.74 -39.52
C LEU A 102 -17.00 39.72 -39.33
N PRO A 103 -16.80 41.04 -39.49
CA PRO A 103 -17.90 41.99 -39.49
C PRO A 103 -18.70 41.87 -40.80
N ALA A 104 -19.97 41.47 -40.70
CA ALA A 104 -20.90 41.54 -41.83
C ALA A 104 -21.12 43.02 -42.20
N ARG A 105 -20.69 43.38 -43.42
CA ARG A 105 -20.90 44.69 -44.04
C ARG A 105 -22.38 44.87 -44.41
N THR A 106 -22.83 46.11 -44.27
CA THR A 106 -24.13 46.69 -44.64
C THR A 106 -24.46 46.56 -46.14
N ASP A 107 -25.75 46.36 -46.46
CA ASP A 107 -26.52 47.16 -47.44
C ASP A 107 -28.01 47.19 -47.02
#